data_AF-A0A3D5TH52-F1
#
_entry.id   AF-A0A3D5TH52-F1
#
_cell.length_a   1.000
_cell.length_b   1.000
_cell.length_c   1.000
_cell.angle_alpha   90.00
_cell.angle_beta   90.00
_cell.angle_gamma   90.00
#
_symmetry.space_group_name_H-M   'P 1'
#
loop_
_entity.id
_entity.type
_entity.pdbx_description
1 polymer ?
#
loop_
_entity_poly.entity_id
_entity_poly.type
_entity_poly.pdbx_seq_one_letter_code
_entity_poly.pdbx_strand_id
1 'polypeptide(L)'
;MSVMEMPAAPAGTLAQQVQQQYTYLFRLAQTLNRAMEQVECTAGAQAAQAQRTTVSSREAREERAHQAATLKSLIIKSADVVRQEMDRLATELKGSYVAQSEFGDYLERISQRIEADPSQLSQYFKFASDIRADVDRVEVDFASYKTDVEGYIRQGIVGYDGTVPIIGIAIGQDIRTSQTGVETEQGVYDVIDKSSNMSVWTTEKLSFYIGGQETAYFSNGKLTVAQIAADRITGAGEWDVSFTSGVKFKWIGG
;
A
#
# COMPACT_ATOMS: atom_id res chain seq x y z
N MET A 1 -0.04 42.02 13.73
CA MET A 1 0.11 40.57 13.53
C MET A 1 -0.98 40.14 12.56
N SER A 2 -0.64 39.56 11.40
CA SER A 2 -1.67 38.95 10.55
C SER A 2 -2.11 37.66 11.21
N VAL A 3 -3.31 37.66 11.78
CA VAL A 3 -3.95 36.46 12.34
C VAL A 3 -4.30 35.57 11.15
N MET A 4 -3.70 34.38 11.09
CA MET A 4 -4.00 33.42 10.04
C MET A 4 -5.35 32.77 10.38
N GLU A 5 -6.43 33.30 9.81
CA GLU A 5 -7.76 32.72 9.99
C GLU A 5 -7.79 31.28 9.47
N MET A 6 -8.19 30.36 10.33
CA MET A 6 -8.39 28.96 9.98
C MET A 6 -9.63 28.88 9.07
N PRO A 7 -9.53 28.30 7.86
CA PRO A 7 -10.68 28.25 6.96
C PRO A 7 -11.78 27.36 7.55
N ALA A 8 -13.03 27.76 7.35
CA ALA A 8 -14.19 26.96 7.68
C ALA A 8 -14.13 25.59 6.97
N ALA A 9 -14.75 24.57 7.57
CA ALA A 9 -14.77 23.20 7.03
C ALA A 9 -15.17 23.20 5.54
N PRO A 10 -14.42 22.50 4.67
CA PRO A 10 -14.63 22.55 3.23
C PRO A 10 -16.03 22.03 2.87
N ALA A 11 -16.88 22.90 2.35
CA ALA A 11 -18.26 22.60 1.97
C ALA A 11 -18.40 22.63 0.44
N GLY A 12 -19.09 21.65 -0.14
CA GLY A 12 -19.33 21.54 -1.58
C GLY A 12 -19.01 20.15 -2.16
N THR A 13 -18.99 20.04 -3.49
CA THR A 13 -18.61 18.80 -4.18
C THR A 13 -17.12 18.51 -4.02
N LEU A 14 -16.68 17.25 -4.18
CA LEU A 14 -15.28 16.84 -4.01
C LEU A 14 -14.31 17.71 -4.84
N ALA A 15 -14.69 18.09 -6.06
CA ALA A 15 -13.90 18.98 -6.90
C ALA A 15 -13.75 20.40 -6.33
N GLN A 16 -14.79 20.94 -5.69
CA GLN A 16 -14.75 22.26 -5.05
C GLN A 16 -13.91 22.24 -3.77
N GLN A 17 -13.97 21.15 -3.00
CA GLN A 17 -13.15 20.99 -1.79
C GLN A 17 -11.65 20.94 -2.13
N VAL A 18 -11.26 20.19 -3.17
CA VAL A 18 -9.87 20.11 -3.64
C VAL A 18 -9.36 21.48 -4.13
N GLN A 19 -10.20 22.23 -4.85
CA GLN A 19 -9.83 23.57 -5.32
C GLN A 19 -9.62 24.55 -4.15
N GLN A 20 -10.48 24.50 -3.12
CA GLN A 20 -10.34 25.33 -1.91
C GLN A 20 -9.04 25.00 -1.15
N GLN A 21 -8.70 23.72 -1.02
CA GLN A 21 -7.45 23.27 -0.41
C GLN A 21 -6.21 23.74 -1.19
N TYR A 22 -6.22 23.62 -2.51
CA TYR A 22 -5.12 24.09 -3.36
C TYR A 22 -4.91 25.61 -3.22
N THR A 23 -6.00 26.38 -3.20
CA THR A 23 -5.95 27.84 -3.07
C THR A 23 -5.40 28.27 -1.71
N TYR A 24 -5.75 27.54 -0.64
CA TYR A 24 -5.25 27.78 0.70
C TYR A 24 -3.75 27.49 0.82
N LEU A 25 -3.30 26.31 0.36
CA LEU A 25 -1.88 25.94 0.37
C LEU A 25 -1.02 26.93 -0.43
N PHE A 26 -1.55 27.41 -1.56
CA PHE A 26 -0.85 28.41 -2.37
C PHE A 26 -0.71 29.76 -1.65
N ARG A 27 -1.76 30.23 -0.97
CA ARG A 27 -1.67 31.46 -0.16
C ARG A 27 -0.70 31.32 1.00
N LEU A 28 -0.71 30.18 1.69
CA LEU A 28 0.23 29.86 2.77
C LEU A 28 1.68 29.90 2.28
N ALA A 29 1.98 29.26 1.14
CA ALA A 29 3.30 29.29 0.53
C ALA A 29 3.76 30.72 0.17
N GLN A 30 2.86 31.55 -0.36
CA GLN A 30 3.17 32.95 -0.67
C GLN A 30 3.44 33.79 0.59
N THR A 31 2.69 33.60 1.67
CA THR A 31 2.91 34.30 2.94
C THR A 31 4.25 33.89 3.57
N LEU A 32 4.59 32.60 3.52
CA LEU A 32 5.87 32.09 4.04
C LEU A 32 7.06 32.61 3.23
N ASN A 33 6.96 32.65 1.90
CA ASN A 33 8.04 33.20 1.07
C ASN A 33 8.26 34.69 1.33
N ARG A 34 7.20 35.50 1.50
CA ARG A 34 7.33 36.91 1.88
C ARG A 34 7.92 37.10 3.27
N ALA A 35 7.60 36.21 4.21
CA ALA A 35 8.20 36.25 5.54
C ALA A 35 9.71 35.94 5.49
N MET A 36 10.15 35.00 4.66
CA MET A 36 11.58 34.75 4.42
C MET A 36 12.29 35.96 3.82
N GLU A 37 11.73 36.59 2.79
CA GLU A 37 12.34 37.78 2.16
C GLU A 37 12.51 38.95 3.16
N GLN A 38 11.59 39.09 4.12
CA GLN A 38 11.71 40.09 5.20
C GLN A 38 12.79 39.73 6.23
N VAL A 39 12.98 38.44 6.52
CA VAL A 39 14.06 37.96 7.40
C VAL A 39 15.42 38.16 6.73
N GLU A 40 15.55 37.90 5.42
CA GLU A 40 16.79 38.14 4.68
C GLU A 40 17.13 39.65 4.60
N CYS A 41 16.14 40.52 4.37
CA CYS A 41 16.33 41.98 4.40
C CYS A 41 16.78 42.50 5.78
N THR A 42 16.27 41.94 6.88
CA THR A 42 16.63 42.37 8.24
C THR A 42 17.98 41.83 8.69
N ALA A 43 18.36 40.61 8.27
CA ALA A 43 19.70 40.06 8.49
C ALA A 43 20.78 40.81 7.68
N GLY A 44 20.47 41.20 6.44
CA GLY A 44 21.37 42.01 5.61
C GLY A 44 21.63 43.42 6.16
N ALA A 45 20.61 44.05 6.78
CA ALA A 45 20.76 45.36 7.42
C ALA A 45 21.66 45.32 8.67
N GLN A 46 21.66 44.21 9.42
CA GLN A 46 22.55 44.02 10.58
C GLN A 46 24.01 43.75 10.16
N ALA A 47 24.24 43.12 9.00
CA ALA A 47 25.58 42.90 8.46
C ALA A 47 26.25 44.19 7.93
N ALA A 48 25.47 45.14 7.38
CA ALA A 48 26.00 46.40 6.86
C ALA A 48 26.47 47.38 7.95
N GLN A 49 25.95 47.27 9.19
CA GLN A 49 26.33 48.14 10.30
C GLN A 49 27.55 47.63 11.07
N ALA A 50 27.91 46.34 10.95
CA ALA A 50 29.09 45.74 11.57
C ALA A 50 30.42 46.11 10.87
N GLN A 51 30.37 46.69 9.67
CA GLN A 51 31.56 46.92 8.83
C GLN A 51 32.10 48.37 8.84
N ARG A 52 31.54 49.26 9.67
CA ARG A 52 32.03 50.64 9.84
C ARG A 52 32.30 51.01 11.30
N THR A 53 33.21 50.32 11.96
CA THR A 53 33.87 50.90 13.15
C THR A 53 35.21 50.19 13.45
N THR A 54 36.26 50.57 12.73
CA THR A 54 37.65 50.33 13.17
C THR A 54 38.08 51.49 14.08
N VAL A 55 38.26 51.14 15.34
CA VAL A 55 38.43 51.95 16.54
C VAL A 55 39.64 52.89 16.52
N SER A 56 39.45 54.15 16.96
CA SER A 56 40.45 54.89 17.72
C SER A 56 40.17 54.73 19.23
N SER A 57 41.19 54.36 19.98
CA SER A 57 41.08 53.78 21.32
C SER A 57 40.86 54.84 22.42
N ARG A 58 39.61 55.20 22.66
CA ARG A 58 39.05 55.56 23.99
C ARG A 58 37.52 55.57 23.96
N GLU A 59 36.94 56.05 22.87
CA GLU A 59 35.48 56.13 22.62
C GLU A 59 34.84 54.74 22.43
N ALA A 60 35.55 53.78 21.81
CA ALA A 60 35.04 52.42 21.63
C ALA A 60 34.82 51.61 22.92
N ARG A 61 35.34 52.10 24.07
CA ARG A 61 35.09 51.50 25.39
C ARG A 61 33.84 52.08 26.03
N GLU A 62 33.56 53.36 25.80
CA GLU A 62 32.32 54.03 26.20
C GLU A 62 31.15 53.60 25.32
N GLU A 63 31.33 53.49 24.00
CA GLU A 63 30.30 52.94 23.11
C GLU A 63 29.97 51.48 23.43
N ARG A 64 30.97 50.64 23.76
CA ARG A 64 30.70 49.27 24.25
C ARG A 64 30.00 49.26 25.60
N ALA A 65 30.30 50.20 26.49
CA ALA A 65 29.60 50.32 27.78
C ALA A 65 28.15 50.80 27.59
N HIS A 66 27.91 51.74 26.67
CA HIS A 66 26.58 52.19 26.29
C HIS A 66 25.79 51.08 25.58
N GLN A 67 26.39 50.37 24.63
CA GLN A 67 25.78 49.21 23.97
C GLN A 67 25.47 48.09 24.98
N ALA A 68 26.36 47.81 25.94
CA ALA A 68 26.10 46.86 27.02
C ALA A 68 24.97 47.32 27.95
N ALA A 69 24.88 48.63 28.25
CA ALA A 69 23.79 49.19 29.02
C ALA A 69 22.44 49.13 28.27
N THR A 70 22.45 49.38 26.96
CA THR A 70 21.27 49.25 26.08
C THR A 70 20.84 47.80 25.93
N LEU A 71 21.79 46.86 25.79
CA LEU A 71 21.48 45.43 25.79
C LEU A 71 20.90 45.00 27.14
N LYS A 72 21.45 45.49 28.25
CA LYS A 72 20.93 45.21 29.59
C LYS A 72 19.52 45.78 29.77
N SER A 73 19.23 46.98 29.27
CA SER A 73 17.88 47.56 29.35
C SER A 73 16.89 46.84 28.44
N LEU A 74 17.30 46.40 27.24
CA LEU A 74 16.50 45.56 26.36
C LEU A 74 16.19 44.21 27.01
N ILE A 75 17.16 43.55 27.63
CA ILE A 75 16.96 42.28 28.34
C ILE A 75 15.99 42.46 29.51
N ILE A 76 16.13 43.53 30.30
CA ILE A 76 15.21 43.83 31.40
C ILE A 76 13.79 44.08 30.85
N LYS A 77 13.67 44.89 29.80
CA LYS A 77 12.37 45.20 29.17
C LYS A 77 11.72 43.96 28.56
N SER A 78 12.52 43.07 27.96
CA SER A 78 12.06 41.76 27.46
C SER A 78 11.63 40.85 28.61
N ALA A 79 12.34 40.84 29.74
CA ALA A 79 11.94 40.07 30.92
C ALA A 79 10.63 40.58 31.55
N ASP A 80 10.42 41.91 31.56
CA ASP A 80 9.18 42.52 32.02
C ASP A 80 8.00 42.19 31.09
N VAL A 81 8.22 42.23 29.77
CA VAL A 81 7.21 41.80 28.77
C VAL A 81 6.88 40.31 28.93
N VAL A 82 7.88 39.44 29.12
CA VAL A 82 7.65 38.01 29.34
C VAL A 82 6.87 37.77 30.63
N ARG A 83 7.15 38.48 31.71
CA ARG A 83 6.37 38.39 32.96
C ARG A 83 4.93 38.85 32.76
N GLN A 84 4.72 39.96 32.05
CA GLN A 84 3.38 40.47 31.77
C GLN A 84 2.56 39.51 30.88
N GLU A 85 3.19 38.88 29.88
CA GLU A 85 2.55 37.84 29.06
C GLU A 85 2.29 36.56 29.85
N MET A 86 3.18 36.17 30.78
CA MET A 86 2.94 35.03 31.68
C MET A 86 1.79 35.30 32.65
N ASP A 87 1.67 36.52 33.20
CA ASP A 87 0.57 36.91 34.06
C ASP A 87 -0.76 36.98 33.29
N ARG A 88 -0.72 37.46 32.03
CA ARG A 88 -1.88 37.42 31.12
C ARG A 88 -2.28 35.98 30.80
N LEU A 89 -1.34 35.13 30.42
CA LEU A 89 -1.58 33.71 30.14
C LEU A 89 -2.12 32.99 31.37
N ALA A 90 -1.60 33.27 32.57
CA ALA A 90 -2.10 32.70 33.83
C ALA A 90 -3.52 33.19 34.16
N THR A 91 -3.85 34.44 33.84
CA THR A 91 -5.20 34.99 34.02
C THR A 91 -6.18 34.39 33.00
N GLU A 92 -5.74 34.22 31.76
CA GLU A 92 -6.53 33.60 30.69
C GLU A 92 -6.74 32.10 30.94
N LEU A 93 -5.73 31.36 31.41
CA LEU A 93 -5.87 29.96 31.83
C LEU A 93 -6.78 29.79 33.05
N LYS A 94 -6.74 30.74 34.00
CA LYS A 94 -7.68 30.77 35.12
C LYS A 94 -9.11 31.09 34.66
N GLY A 95 -9.27 31.89 33.62
CA GLY A 95 -10.56 32.17 32.98
C GLY A 95 -11.07 31.04 32.09
N SER A 96 -10.17 30.28 31.45
CA SER A 96 -10.49 29.12 30.60
C SER A 96 -10.51 27.80 31.37
N TYR A 97 -10.37 27.84 32.70
CA TYR A 97 -10.60 26.68 33.55
C TYR A 97 -12.12 26.45 33.59
N VAL A 98 -12.57 25.73 32.56
CA VAL A 98 -13.93 25.21 32.36
C VAL A 98 -14.55 24.87 33.70
N ALA A 99 -15.52 25.67 34.13
CA ALA A 99 -16.29 25.35 35.31
C ALA A 99 -16.92 23.97 35.10
N GLN A 100 -16.87 23.09 36.11
CA GLN A 100 -17.56 21.79 36.14
C GLN A 100 -19.01 21.83 35.62
N SER A 101 -19.65 23.02 35.60
CA SER A 101 -20.98 23.27 35.07
C SER A 101 -21.16 23.06 33.55
N GLU A 102 -20.16 23.36 32.72
CA GLU A 102 -20.30 23.23 31.25
C GLU A 102 -20.23 21.77 30.77
N PHE A 103 -19.72 20.87 31.61
CA PHE A 103 -19.72 19.43 31.35
C PHE A 103 -21.13 18.82 31.45
N GLY A 104 -21.98 19.40 32.31
CA GLY A 104 -23.40 19.03 32.43
C GLY A 104 -24.18 19.38 31.17
N ASP A 105 -24.01 20.60 30.66
CA ASP A 105 -24.64 21.05 29.42
C ASP A 105 -24.15 20.26 28.19
N TYR A 106 -22.88 19.84 28.20
CA TYR A 106 -22.32 18.99 27.14
C TYR A 106 -22.89 17.57 27.17
N LEU A 107 -23.03 16.97 28.36
CA LEU A 107 -23.68 15.67 28.54
C LEU A 107 -25.15 15.73 28.15
N GLU A 108 -25.87 16.78 28.53
CA GLU A 108 -27.27 16.97 28.18
C GLU A 108 -27.46 17.21 26.67
N ARG A 109 -26.56 17.96 26.02
CA ARG A 109 -26.56 18.08 24.55
C ARG A 109 -26.27 16.76 23.85
N ILE A 110 -25.36 15.94 24.38
CA ILE A 110 -25.07 14.62 23.82
C ILE A 110 -26.28 13.69 24.01
N SER A 111 -26.91 13.68 25.18
CA SER A 111 -28.09 12.84 25.42
C SER A 111 -29.26 13.27 24.55
N GLN A 112 -29.55 14.58 24.46
CA GLN A 112 -30.60 15.10 23.56
C GLN A 112 -30.29 14.83 22.09
N ARG A 113 -29.02 14.85 21.66
CA ARG A 113 -28.65 14.54 20.28
C ARG A 113 -28.75 13.04 19.95
N ILE A 114 -28.44 12.16 20.91
CA ILE A 114 -28.63 10.71 20.78
C ILE A 114 -30.13 10.37 20.74
N GLU A 115 -30.93 11.04 21.56
CA GLU A 115 -32.37 10.82 21.67
C GLU A 115 -33.17 11.43 20.49
N ALA A 116 -32.68 12.54 19.92
CA ALA A 116 -33.28 13.18 18.75
C ALA A 116 -32.95 12.49 17.41
N ASP A 117 -31.85 11.72 17.32
CA ASP A 117 -31.45 11.05 16.08
C ASP A 117 -31.03 9.57 16.27
N PRO A 118 -31.94 8.70 16.73
CA PRO A 118 -31.71 7.24 16.78
C PRO A 118 -31.55 6.63 15.37
N SER A 119 -31.89 7.39 14.32
CA SER A 119 -31.80 6.96 12.93
C SER A 119 -30.36 6.90 12.43
N GLN A 120 -29.48 7.83 12.82
CA GLN A 120 -28.07 7.80 12.43
C GLN A 120 -27.31 6.63 13.05
N LEU A 121 -27.57 6.33 14.33
CA LEU A 121 -26.92 5.21 15.00
C LEU A 121 -27.39 3.88 14.41
N SER A 122 -28.69 3.73 14.14
CA SER A 122 -29.23 2.55 13.47
C SER A 122 -28.78 2.42 12.01
N GLN A 123 -28.58 3.52 11.28
CA GLN A 123 -27.97 3.52 9.94
C GLN A 123 -26.51 3.10 9.98
N TYR A 124 -25.73 3.56 10.97
CA TYR A 124 -24.35 3.13 11.15
C TYR A 124 -24.26 1.64 11.49
N PHE A 125 -25.12 1.13 12.37
CA PHE A 125 -25.19 -0.29 12.69
C PHE A 125 -25.68 -1.14 11.51
N LYS A 126 -26.62 -0.66 10.70
CA LYS A 126 -27.04 -1.32 9.45
C LYS A 126 -25.90 -1.36 8.44
N PHE A 127 -25.25 -0.24 8.17
CA PHE A 127 -24.10 -0.16 7.28
C PHE A 127 -22.94 -1.06 7.72
N ALA A 128 -22.61 -1.10 9.01
CA ALA A 128 -21.59 -2.00 9.55
C ALA A 128 -21.99 -3.48 9.43
N SER A 129 -23.28 -3.79 9.54
CA SER A 129 -23.81 -5.15 9.35
C SER A 129 -23.82 -5.56 7.88
N ASP A 130 -24.17 -4.64 6.98
CA ASP A 130 -24.15 -4.84 5.52
C ASP A 130 -22.71 -5.06 5.04
N ILE A 131 -21.74 -4.27 5.53
CA ILE A 131 -20.31 -4.51 5.26
C ILE A 131 -19.88 -5.89 5.72
N ARG A 132 -20.27 -6.32 6.93
CA ARG A 132 -19.92 -7.66 7.42
C ARG A 132 -20.53 -8.76 6.57
N ALA A 133 -21.80 -8.63 6.21
CA ALA A 133 -22.49 -9.60 5.36
C ALA A 133 -21.90 -9.67 3.94
N ASP A 134 -21.48 -8.53 3.38
CA ASP A 134 -20.81 -8.47 2.09
C ASP A 134 -19.38 -9.04 2.16
N VAL A 135 -18.66 -8.81 3.26
CA VAL A 135 -17.34 -9.44 3.52
C VAL A 135 -17.49 -10.97 3.62
N ASP A 136 -18.48 -11.47 4.37
CA ASP A 136 -18.72 -12.91 4.51
C ASP A 136 -19.11 -13.55 3.17
N ARG A 137 -19.90 -12.86 2.33
CA ARG A 137 -20.21 -13.33 0.96
C ARG A 137 -18.98 -13.37 0.07
N VAL A 138 -18.18 -12.30 0.08
CA VAL A 138 -16.93 -12.25 -0.71
C VAL A 138 -15.95 -13.34 -0.26
N GLU A 139 -15.89 -13.65 1.03
CA GLU A 139 -15.07 -14.74 1.56
C GLU A 139 -15.55 -16.10 1.05
N VAL A 140 -16.87 -16.36 1.05
CA VAL A 140 -17.46 -17.60 0.52
C VAL A 140 -17.25 -17.74 -0.99
N ASP A 141 -17.45 -16.67 -1.75
CA ASP A 141 -17.24 -16.65 -3.21
C ASP A 141 -15.75 -16.85 -3.54
N PHE A 142 -14.85 -16.24 -2.77
CA PHE A 142 -13.40 -16.43 -2.93
C PHE A 142 -12.95 -17.84 -2.53
N ALA A 143 -13.52 -18.43 -1.49
CA ALA A 143 -13.25 -19.82 -1.10
C ALA A 143 -13.73 -20.80 -2.16
N SER A 144 -14.90 -20.54 -2.77
CA SER A 144 -15.44 -21.34 -3.87
C SER A 144 -14.57 -21.22 -5.12
N TYR A 145 -14.20 -19.99 -5.51
CA TYR A 145 -13.26 -19.74 -6.61
C TYR A 145 -11.90 -20.40 -6.37
N LYS A 146 -11.36 -20.30 -5.16
CA LYS A 146 -10.09 -20.95 -4.78
C LYS A 146 -10.20 -22.47 -4.88
N THR A 147 -11.28 -23.07 -4.38
CA THR A 147 -11.52 -24.51 -4.45
C THR A 147 -11.69 -24.98 -5.89
N ASP A 148 -12.43 -24.22 -6.71
CA ASP A 148 -12.60 -24.50 -8.12
C ASP A 148 -11.27 -24.44 -8.85
N VAL A 149 -10.49 -23.36 -8.67
CA VAL A 149 -9.20 -23.17 -9.34
C VAL A 149 -8.14 -24.17 -8.84
N GLU A 150 -8.07 -24.46 -7.54
CA GLU A 150 -7.17 -25.48 -6.97
C GLU A 150 -7.53 -26.90 -7.43
N GLY A 151 -8.82 -27.15 -7.71
CA GLY A 151 -9.29 -28.37 -8.35
C GLY A 151 -8.79 -28.53 -9.78
N TYR A 152 -8.45 -27.42 -10.47
CA TYR A 152 -7.99 -27.43 -11.87
C TYR A 152 -6.48 -27.29 -12.06
N ILE A 153 -5.81 -26.51 -11.21
CA ILE A 153 -4.37 -26.21 -11.31
C ILE A 153 -3.77 -26.24 -9.90
N ARG A 154 -2.73 -27.05 -9.69
CA ARG A 154 -2.03 -27.15 -8.40
C ARG A 154 -0.53 -27.27 -8.57
N GLN A 155 0.23 -26.47 -7.84
CA GLN A 155 1.67 -26.68 -7.67
C GLN A 155 1.91 -27.65 -6.52
N GLY A 156 2.79 -28.62 -6.72
CA GLY A 156 3.11 -29.62 -5.70
C GLY A 156 4.23 -30.55 -6.10
N ILE A 157 4.48 -31.55 -5.26
CA ILE A 157 5.42 -32.64 -5.54
C ILE A 157 4.73 -33.61 -6.49
N VAL A 158 5.27 -33.76 -7.69
CA VAL A 158 4.67 -34.59 -8.75
C VAL A 158 5.37 -35.94 -8.91
N GLY A 159 6.47 -36.15 -8.19
CA GLY A 159 7.25 -37.37 -8.18
C GLY A 159 8.52 -37.17 -7.37
N TYR A 160 9.34 -38.21 -7.33
CA TYR A 160 10.65 -38.18 -6.68
C TYR A 160 11.70 -38.76 -7.63
N ASP A 161 12.85 -38.10 -7.73
CA ASP A 161 14.06 -38.70 -8.27
C ASP A 161 14.88 -39.25 -7.09
N GLY A 162 14.72 -40.55 -6.81
CA GLY A 162 15.21 -41.15 -5.58
C GLY A 162 14.54 -40.53 -4.36
N THR A 163 15.30 -39.73 -3.59
CA THR A 163 14.81 -39.00 -2.41
C THR A 163 14.52 -37.53 -2.70
N VAL A 164 14.85 -37.02 -3.89
CA VAL A 164 14.70 -35.61 -4.24
C VAL A 164 13.29 -35.36 -4.78
N PRO A 165 12.49 -34.48 -4.16
CA PRO A 165 11.15 -34.15 -4.63
C PRO A 165 11.23 -33.38 -5.95
N ILE A 166 10.43 -33.79 -6.93
CA ILE A 166 10.27 -33.07 -8.19
C ILE A 166 9.06 -32.15 -8.04
N ILE A 167 9.31 -30.84 -8.02
CA ILE A 167 8.26 -29.83 -7.97
C ILE A 167 7.73 -29.58 -9.38
N GLY A 168 6.41 -29.58 -9.52
CA GLY A 168 5.74 -29.34 -10.78
C GLY A 168 4.36 -28.72 -10.61
N ILE A 169 3.73 -28.46 -11.75
CA ILE A 169 2.36 -27.95 -11.84
C ILE A 169 1.49 -29.05 -12.44
N ALA A 170 0.50 -29.49 -11.70
CA ALA A 170 -0.54 -30.39 -12.19
C ALA A 170 -1.71 -29.56 -12.72
N ILE A 171 -2.26 -29.97 -13.86
CA ILE A 171 -3.44 -29.38 -14.50
C ILE A 171 -4.38 -30.50 -14.91
N GLY A 172 -5.59 -30.54 -14.36
CA GLY A 172 -6.53 -31.64 -14.56
C GLY A 172 -7.86 -31.33 -13.87
N GLN A 173 -8.87 -32.17 -14.02
CA GLN A 173 -10.11 -32.00 -13.27
C GLN A 173 -9.99 -32.76 -11.94
N ASP A 174 -10.36 -32.10 -10.82
CA ASP A 174 -10.32 -32.69 -9.48
C ASP A 174 -8.92 -33.19 -9.08
N ILE A 175 -7.93 -32.28 -9.06
CA ILE A 175 -6.57 -32.61 -8.63
C ILE A 175 -6.54 -32.90 -7.13
N ARG A 176 -6.25 -34.14 -6.79
CA ARG A 176 -6.12 -34.61 -5.40
C ARG A 176 -4.67 -34.64 -4.95
N THR A 177 -4.49 -34.74 -3.64
CA THR A 177 -3.18 -34.92 -3.01
C THR A 177 -3.17 -36.21 -2.21
N SER A 178 -2.05 -36.92 -2.28
CA SER A 178 -1.82 -38.16 -1.52
C SER A 178 -1.20 -37.89 -0.15
N GLN A 179 -0.45 -36.79 -0.02
CA GLN A 179 0.17 -36.34 1.22
C GLN A 179 0.20 -34.82 1.23
N THR A 180 -0.05 -34.21 2.39
CA THR A 180 -0.01 -32.76 2.56
C THR A 180 1.14 -32.32 3.45
N GLY A 181 1.63 -31.09 3.23
CA GLY A 181 2.60 -30.44 4.12
C GLY A 181 4.00 -31.07 4.11
N VAL A 182 4.48 -31.56 2.97
CA VAL A 182 5.83 -32.12 2.87
C VAL A 182 6.86 -30.99 2.82
N GLU A 183 7.75 -30.96 3.81
CA GLU A 183 8.88 -30.05 3.85
C GLU A 183 9.93 -30.47 2.81
N THR A 184 10.29 -29.52 1.95
CA THR A 184 11.36 -29.65 0.95
C THR A 184 12.32 -28.48 1.09
N GLU A 185 13.49 -28.56 0.48
CA GLU A 185 14.45 -27.45 0.45
C GLU A 185 13.89 -26.17 -0.19
N GLN A 186 12.83 -26.30 -1.02
CA GLN A 186 12.20 -25.20 -1.76
C GLN A 186 10.94 -24.66 -1.07
N GLY A 187 10.51 -25.27 0.03
CA GLY A 187 9.30 -24.91 0.77
C GLY A 187 8.42 -26.12 1.10
N VAL A 188 7.20 -25.83 1.56
CA VAL A 188 6.21 -26.84 1.93
C VAL A 188 5.28 -27.07 0.75
N TYR A 189 5.17 -28.32 0.31
CA TYR A 189 4.35 -28.71 -0.83
C TYR A 189 3.54 -29.97 -0.53
N ASP A 190 2.41 -30.10 -1.22
CA ASP A 190 1.61 -31.32 -1.17
C ASP A 190 2.02 -32.26 -2.32
N VAL A 191 1.91 -33.57 -2.09
CA VAL A 191 2.19 -34.59 -3.11
C VAL A 191 0.93 -34.81 -3.95
N ILE A 192 1.04 -34.53 -5.25
CA ILE A 192 -0.04 -34.69 -6.21
C ILE A 192 -0.36 -36.18 -6.43
N ASP A 193 -1.63 -36.55 -6.30
CA ASP A 193 -2.11 -37.86 -6.70
C ASP A 193 -2.40 -37.88 -8.21
N LYS A 194 -1.63 -38.68 -8.96
CA LYS A 194 -1.71 -38.78 -10.42
C LYS A 194 -2.71 -39.83 -10.91
N SER A 195 -3.53 -40.40 -10.02
CA SER A 195 -4.53 -41.42 -10.34
C SER A 195 -5.63 -40.92 -11.31
N SER A 196 -5.95 -39.62 -11.26
CA SER A 196 -6.90 -38.96 -12.16
C SER A 196 -6.26 -38.54 -13.49
N ASN A 197 -7.09 -38.15 -14.45
CA ASN A 197 -6.63 -37.60 -15.73
C ASN A 197 -6.06 -36.19 -15.53
N MET A 198 -4.80 -35.99 -15.89
CA MET A 198 -4.13 -34.68 -15.74
C MET A 198 -2.91 -34.54 -16.65
N SER A 199 -2.46 -33.32 -16.84
CA SER A 199 -1.12 -33.00 -17.33
C SER A 199 -0.24 -32.52 -16.18
N VAL A 200 1.04 -32.89 -16.21
CA VAL A 200 2.02 -32.53 -15.20
C VAL A 200 3.19 -31.84 -15.88
N TRP A 201 3.50 -30.63 -15.41
CA TRP A 201 4.54 -29.77 -15.94
C TRP A 201 5.68 -29.70 -14.97
N THR A 202 6.87 -30.07 -15.43
CA THR A 202 8.13 -29.92 -14.70
C THR A 202 9.11 -29.11 -15.55
N THR A 203 10.27 -28.79 -15.01
CA THR A 203 11.35 -28.10 -15.74
C THR A 203 11.86 -28.89 -16.96
N GLU A 204 11.72 -30.22 -16.94
CA GLU A 204 12.33 -31.11 -17.95
C GLU A 204 11.31 -31.88 -18.80
N LYS A 205 10.07 -31.99 -18.32
CA LYS A 205 9.08 -32.91 -18.86
C LYS A 205 7.67 -32.35 -18.71
N LEU A 206 6.89 -32.44 -19.78
CA LEU A 206 5.43 -32.29 -19.78
C LEU A 206 4.81 -33.66 -19.99
N SER A 207 4.13 -34.18 -18.97
CA SER A 207 3.53 -35.53 -18.99
C SER A 207 2.00 -35.47 -19.03
N PHE A 208 1.38 -36.45 -19.67
CA PHE A 208 -0.07 -36.65 -19.69
C PHE A 208 -0.40 -37.98 -19.01
N TYR A 209 -1.18 -37.89 -17.94
CA TYR A 209 -1.67 -39.02 -17.16
C TYR A 209 -3.13 -39.30 -17.49
N ILE A 210 -3.45 -40.57 -17.73
CA ILE A 210 -4.82 -41.06 -17.91
C ILE A 210 -4.99 -42.27 -16.99
N GLY A 211 -5.92 -42.18 -16.03
CA GLY A 211 -6.20 -43.27 -15.07
C GLY A 211 -4.96 -43.75 -14.31
N GLY A 212 -4.08 -42.84 -13.87
CA GLY A 212 -2.87 -43.19 -13.12
C GLY A 212 -1.66 -43.57 -13.97
N GLN A 213 -1.82 -43.73 -15.28
CA GLN A 213 -0.75 -44.13 -16.18
C GLN A 213 -0.26 -42.95 -17.01
N GLU A 214 1.06 -42.80 -17.13
CA GLU A 214 1.65 -41.82 -18.05
C GLU A 214 1.50 -42.34 -19.49
N THR A 215 0.57 -41.76 -20.24
CA THR A 215 0.24 -42.21 -21.60
C THR A 215 1.12 -41.54 -22.66
N ALA A 216 1.52 -40.30 -22.41
CA ALA A 216 2.38 -39.55 -23.30
C ALA A 216 3.20 -38.51 -22.53
N TYR A 217 4.33 -38.09 -23.08
CA TYR A 217 5.09 -36.97 -22.55
C TYR A 217 5.94 -36.27 -23.60
N PHE A 218 6.17 -34.97 -23.41
CA PHE A 218 7.20 -34.21 -24.10
C PHE A 218 8.42 -34.07 -23.20
N SER A 219 9.59 -34.41 -23.73
CA SER A 219 10.89 -34.14 -23.09
C SER A 219 11.96 -34.05 -24.17
N ASN A 220 12.98 -33.21 -23.96
CA ASN A 220 14.10 -33.03 -24.89
C ASN A 220 13.64 -32.76 -26.35
N GLY A 221 12.57 -31.98 -26.51
CA GLY A 221 12.00 -31.62 -27.82
C GLY A 221 11.28 -32.75 -28.56
N LYS A 222 11.00 -33.88 -27.90
CA LYS A 222 10.35 -35.05 -28.51
C LYS A 222 9.07 -35.42 -27.77
N LEU A 223 8.02 -35.76 -28.53
CA LEU A 223 6.83 -36.43 -28.03
C LEU A 223 7.11 -37.94 -27.96
N THR A 224 6.92 -38.52 -26.78
CA THR A 224 6.92 -39.97 -26.57
C THR A 224 5.51 -40.41 -26.22
N VAL A 225 5.01 -41.43 -26.92
CA VAL A 225 3.68 -42.01 -26.73
C VAL A 225 3.72 -43.49 -27.08
N ALA A 226 2.96 -44.32 -26.39
CA ALA A 226 2.92 -45.77 -26.65
C ALA A 226 2.20 -46.10 -27.98
N GLN A 227 1.09 -45.42 -28.27
CA GLN A 227 0.30 -45.61 -29.48
C GLN A 227 -0.28 -44.26 -29.92
N ILE A 228 -0.22 -43.99 -31.23
CA ILE A 228 -0.85 -42.84 -31.86
C ILE A 228 -1.90 -43.33 -32.86
N ALA A 229 -3.13 -42.84 -32.73
CA ALA A 229 -4.16 -42.99 -33.75
C ALA A 229 -4.17 -41.70 -34.58
N ALA A 230 -3.66 -41.77 -35.80
CA ALA A 230 -3.58 -40.63 -36.72
C ALA A 230 -3.87 -41.07 -38.14
N ASP A 231 -4.60 -40.25 -38.89
CA ASP A 231 -4.88 -40.51 -40.32
C ASP A 231 -3.65 -40.26 -41.21
N ARG A 232 -2.74 -39.37 -40.76
CA ARG A 232 -1.58 -38.91 -41.51
C ARG A 232 -0.47 -38.42 -40.58
N ILE A 233 0.78 -38.75 -40.89
CA ILE A 233 1.98 -38.27 -40.21
C ILE A 233 2.87 -37.62 -41.27
N THR A 234 3.30 -36.37 -41.02
CA THR A 234 4.24 -35.65 -41.89
C THR A 234 5.54 -35.41 -41.12
N GLY A 235 6.66 -35.82 -41.71
CA GLY A 235 7.99 -35.58 -41.16
C GLY A 235 8.58 -34.27 -41.69
N ALA A 236 9.44 -33.63 -40.89
CA ALA A 236 10.16 -32.42 -41.30
C ALA A 236 11.03 -32.61 -42.55
N GLY A 237 11.42 -33.85 -42.87
CA GLY A 237 12.24 -34.20 -44.03
C GLY A 237 11.44 -34.74 -45.21
N GLU A 238 10.36 -34.06 -45.60
CA GLU A 238 9.66 -34.31 -46.87
C GLU A 238 9.07 -35.73 -47.02
N TRP A 239 8.72 -36.38 -45.92
CA TRP A 239 8.01 -37.65 -45.92
C TRP A 239 6.57 -37.48 -45.45
N ASP A 240 5.65 -38.09 -46.18
CA ASP A 240 4.23 -38.15 -45.90
C ASP A 240 3.79 -39.61 -45.76
N VAL A 241 3.24 -39.94 -44.59
CA VAL A 241 2.72 -41.27 -44.27
C VAL A 241 1.21 -41.15 -44.05
N SER A 242 0.40 -41.81 -44.88
CA SER A 242 -1.05 -41.80 -44.78
C SER A 242 -1.61 -43.18 -44.47
N PHE A 243 -2.68 -43.22 -43.66
CA PHE A 243 -3.36 -44.44 -43.22
C PHE A 243 -4.82 -44.54 -43.71
N THR A 244 -5.37 -43.49 -44.33
CA THR A 244 -6.80 -43.34 -44.69
C THR A 244 -7.31 -44.38 -45.71
N SER A 245 -6.44 -45.10 -46.40
CA SER A 245 -6.83 -46.16 -47.37
C SER A 245 -5.74 -47.23 -47.48
N GLY A 246 -5.25 -47.72 -46.34
CA GLY A 246 -4.03 -48.51 -46.24
C GLY A 246 -2.80 -47.64 -46.06
N VAL A 247 -1.67 -48.26 -45.67
CA VAL A 247 -0.43 -47.55 -45.39
C VAL A 247 0.24 -47.10 -46.68
N LYS A 248 0.46 -45.80 -46.84
CA LYS A 248 1.15 -45.20 -47.98
C LYS A 248 2.31 -44.34 -47.49
N PHE A 249 3.48 -44.54 -48.09
CA PHE A 249 4.67 -43.72 -47.88
C PHE A 249 4.93 -42.92 -49.15
N LYS A 250 5.00 -41.59 -49.04
CA LYS A 250 5.27 -40.69 -50.16
C LYS A 250 6.39 -39.71 -49.79
N TRP A 251 7.41 -39.63 -50.64
CA TRP A 251 8.35 -38.52 -50.64
C TRP A 251 7.69 -37.31 -51.30
N ILE A 252 7.69 -36.18 -50.61
CA ILE A 252 7.15 -34.88 -51.05
C ILE A 252 8.26 -33.86 -51.32
N GLY A 253 9.51 -34.30 -51.31
CA GLY A 253 10.67 -33.48 -51.62
C GLY A 253 10.90 -33.38 -53.11
N GLY A 254 11.24 -32.19 -53.57
CA GLY A 254 11.43 -31.86 -54.99
C GLY A 254 12.49 -32.69 -55.69
#